data_AF-A0A4P8EGP7-F1
#
_entry.id   AF-A0A4P8EGP7-F1
#
_cell.length_a   1.000
_cell.length_b   1.000
_cell.length_c   1.000
_cell.angle_alpha   90.00
_cell.angle_beta   90.00
_cell.angle_gamma   90.00
#
_symmetry.space_group_name_H-M   'P 1'
#
loop_
_entity.id
_entity.type
_entity.pdbx_description
1 polymer ?
#
loop_
_entity_poly.entity_id
_entity_poly.type
_entity_poly.pdbx_seq_one_letter_code
_entity_poly.pdbx_strand_id
1 'polypeptide(L)'
;MREAMGATLRKLMALEDEGLLIPRTRIAKIKNPWRVSDGTAFVAELLTGAVPVGEGDNNWETLLLARKRTGVGLSDLIQAVREEQISVGQRMGGTGFHGIVVQNSQVDLLAPLRPKPSIPNEVLSPGEISAAEFGRTVGLRDHGNFIALVKAGQTPALQHMHPRTKRVQYRLSAEDISSFHRRFVTLTTLIEETGYHRNTLKTLLAAARVNRFSPDGHDFGPVYLREESVKALK
;
A
#
# COMPACT_ATOMS: atom_id res chain seq x y z
N MET A 1 15.96 21.61 17.23
CA MET A 1 16.21 21.32 15.80
C MET A 1 14.96 20.85 15.08
N ARG A 2 14.27 19.80 15.55
CA ARG A 2 13.03 19.27 14.95
C ARG A 2 11.98 20.33 14.58
N GLU A 3 11.62 21.18 15.53
CA GLU A 3 10.64 22.26 15.31
C GLU A 3 11.19 23.31 14.35
N ALA A 4 12.43 23.75 14.55
CA ALA A 4 13.09 24.74 13.69
C ALA A 4 13.24 24.29 12.23
N MET A 5 13.40 23.00 11.96
CA MET A 5 13.50 22.46 10.60
C MET A 5 12.16 21.94 10.04
N GLY A 6 11.07 21.99 10.82
CA GLY A 6 9.78 21.43 10.42
C GLY A 6 9.79 19.91 10.18
N ALA A 7 10.51 19.14 11.00
CA ALA A 7 10.64 17.69 10.86
C ALA A 7 10.24 16.90 12.12
N THR A 8 9.66 15.71 11.93
CA THR A 8 9.36 14.80 13.06
C THR A 8 10.60 14.00 13.47
N LEU A 9 10.58 13.38 14.66
CA LEU A 9 11.72 12.62 15.19
C LEU A 9 12.17 11.53 14.22
N ARG A 10 11.21 10.82 13.63
CA ARG A 10 11.47 9.74 12.65
C ARG A 10 12.17 10.26 11.40
N LYS A 11 11.85 11.47 10.94
CA LYS A 11 12.52 12.08 9.77
C LYS A 11 13.96 12.46 10.11
N LEU A 12 14.19 12.96 11.31
CA LEU A 12 15.51 13.36 11.78
C LEU A 12 16.43 12.14 11.94
N MET A 13 15.92 11.04 12.51
CA MET A 13 16.66 9.77 12.59
C MET A 13 17.01 9.23 11.19
N ALA A 14 16.08 9.31 10.23
CA ALA A 14 16.35 8.87 8.86
C ALA A 14 17.45 9.71 8.17
N LEU A 15 17.56 11.00 8.49
CA LEU A 15 18.65 11.85 7.98
C LEU A 15 20.00 11.54 8.64
N GLU A 16 20.00 11.14 9.91
CA GLU A 16 21.22 10.68 10.61
C GLU A 16 21.70 9.33 10.08
N ASP A 17 20.80 8.35 9.93
CA ASP A 17 21.11 7.00 9.44
C ASP A 17 21.77 7.04 8.05
N GLU A 18 21.38 8.01 7.22
CA GLU A 18 21.93 8.19 5.88
C GLU A 18 23.11 9.19 5.83
N GLY A 19 23.58 9.68 6.98
CA GLY A 19 24.78 10.52 7.10
C GLY A 19 24.60 11.98 6.66
N LEU A 20 23.37 12.40 6.40
CA LEU A 20 23.03 13.74 5.89
C LEU A 20 23.05 14.81 6.98
N LEU A 21 22.79 14.41 8.22
CA LEU A 21 22.99 15.24 9.39
C LEU A 21 23.99 14.57 10.32
N ILE A 22 25.15 15.20 10.48
CA ILE A 22 26.22 14.68 11.32
C ILE A 22 25.98 15.19 12.77
N PRO A 23 25.72 14.30 13.75
CA PRO A 23 25.65 14.70 15.14
C PRO A 23 27.02 15.21 15.63
N ARG A 24 27.06 16.26 16.46
CA ARG A 24 28.31 16.76 17.06
C ARG A 24 28.97 15.74 17.99
N THR A 25 28.17 14.83 18.54
CA THR A 25 28.61 13.84 19.52
C THR A 25 27.80 12.57 19.34
N ARG A 26 28.45 11.42 19.20
CA ARG A 26 27.78 10.09 19.15
C ARG A 26 27.55 9.48 20.54
N ILE A 27 27.54 10.30 21.59
CA ILE A 27 27.38 9.85 22.97
C ILE A 27 25.89 9.64 23.25
N ALA A 28 25.50 8.39 23.48
CA ALA A 28 24.09 7.99 23.65
C ALA A 28 23.33 8.73 24.78
N LYS A 29 24.05 9.28 25.77
CA LYS A 29 23.44 10.03 26.91
C LYS A 29 23.05 11.47 26.56
N ILE A 30 23.47 12.00 25.41
CA ILE A 30 23.16 13.38 25.01
C ILE A 30 21.83 13.40 24.26
N LYS A 31 20.83 14.08 24.82
CA LYS A 31 19.45 14.10 24.28
C LYS A 31 19.31 14.82 22.93
N ASN A 32 20.20 15.77 22.61
CA ASN A 32 20.14 16.58 21.38
C ASN A 32 21.55 16.79 20.81
N PRO A 33 22.15 15.79 20.15
CA PRO A 33 23.52 15.88 19.63
C PRO A 33 23.68 16.78 18.38
N TRP A 34 22.60 17.30 17.78
CA TRP A 34 22.64 18.10 16.55
C TRP A 34 22.54 19.61 16.82
N ARG A 35 23.22 20.43 16.00
CA ARG A 35 23.01 21.89 16.02
C ARG A 35 21.76 22.26 15.24
N VAL A 36 21.01 23.21 15.79
CA VAL A 36 19.83 23.77 15.12
C VAL A 36 20.21 24.46 13.80
N SER A 37 21.36 25.15 13.77
CA SER A 37 21.90 25.83 12.59
C SER A 37 22.05 24.90 11.40
N ASP A 38 22.54 23.69 11.64
CA ASP A 38 22.87 22.73 10.57
C ASP A 38 21.58 22.21 9.95
N GLY A 39 20.55 21.92 10.77
CA GLY A 39 19.24 21.53 10.28
C GLY A 39 18.48 22.63 9.53
N THR A 40 18.59 23.90 9.96
CA THR A 40 17.96 25.02 9.26
C THR A 40 18.69 25.40 7.97
N ALA A 41 20.02 25.34 7.97
CA ALA A 41 20.83 25.59 6.77
C ALA A 41 20.57 24.52 5.71
N PHE A 42 20.47 23.25 6.11
CA PHE A 42 20.11 22.14 5.23
C PHE A 42 18.73 22.31 4.58
N VAL A 43 17.72 22.75 5.35
CA VAL A 43 16.39 23.03 4.78
C VAL A 43 16.44 24.24 3.84
N ALA A 44 17.17 25.31 4.19
CA ALA A 44 17.32 26.48 3.33
C ALA A 44 18.04 26.14 2.02
N GLU A 45 19.06 25.27 2.07
CA GLU A 45 19.77 24.75 0.91
C GLU A 45 18.81 24.04 -0.05
N LEU A 46 18.02 23.09 0.46
CA LEU A 46 17.05 22.35 -0.37
C LEU A 46 15.91 23.22 -0.92
N LEU A 47 15.60 24.34 -0.25
CA LEU A 47 14.60 25.30 -0.72
C LEU A 47 15.16 26.30 -1.73
N THR A 48 16.47 26.32 -1.94
CA THR A 48 17.10 27.20 -2.93
C THR A 48 16.69 26.72 -4.32
N GLY A 49 15.85 27.51 -5.00
CA GLY A 49 15.27 27.15 -6.30
C GLY A 49 13.94 26.38 -6.23
N ALA A 50 13.33 26.24 -5.04
CA ALA A 50 12.07 25.52 -4.90
C ALA A 50 10.88 26.28 -5.51
N VAL A 51 10.08 25.58 -6.32
CA VAL A 51 8.86 26.13 -6.94
C VAL A 51 7.67 26.00 -5.98
N PRO A 52 6.77 26.99 -5.87
CA PRO A 52 5.55 26.83 -5.09
C PRO A 52 4.63 25.79 -5.72
N VAL A 53 4.23 24.77 -4.94
CA VAL A 53 3.39 23.66 -5.40
C VAL A 53 2.05 23.67 -4.66
N GLY A 54 0.94 23.59 -5.39
CA GLY A 54 -0.40 23.49 -4.78
C GLY A 54 -0.59 22.21 -3.97
N GLU A 55 -1.39 22.26 -2.91
CA GLU A 55 -1.62 21.12 -2.01
C GLU A 55 -2.17 19.86 -2.72
N GLY A 56 -2.92 20.05 -3.82
CA GLY A 56 -3.54 18.97 -4.59
C GLY A 56 -2.76 18.47 -5.80
N ASP A 57 -1.53 18.95 -6.05
CA ASP A 57 -0.76 18.46 -7.20
C ASP A 57 -0.17 17.07 -6.91
N ASN A 58 -0.77 16.05 -7.54
CA ASN A 58 -0.37 14.66 -7.41
C ASN A 58 0.94 14.32 -8.13
N ASN A 59 1.46 15.23 -8.97
CA ASN A 59 2.75 15.04 -9.64
C ASN A 59 3.96 15.30 -8.72
N TRP A 60 3.70 15.81 -7.51
CA TRP A 60 4.70 16.12 -6.50
C TRP A 60 4.48 15.31 -5.23
N GLU A 61 5.55 14.65 -4.77
CA GLU A 61 5.52 13.85 -3.56
C GLU A 61 6.65 14.25 -2.61
N THR A 62 6.49 13.98 -1.30
CA THR A 62 7.56 14.26 -0.33
C THR A 62 8.75 13.32 -0.55
N LEU A 63 9.97 13.77 -0.22
CA LEU A 63 11.20 12.96 -0.32
C LEU A 63 11.09 11.55 0.30
N LEU A 64 10.38 11.42 1.43
CA LEU A 64 10.19 10.12 2.10
C LEU A 64 9.20 9.20 1.38
N LEU A 65 8.18 9.77 0.74
CA LEU A 65 7.26 9.01 -0.12
C LEU A 65 7.98 8.56 -1.38
N ALA A 66 8.78 9.44 -1.99
CA ALA A 66 9.62 9.12 -3.13
C ALA A 66 10.56 7.95 -2.81
N ARG A 67 11.32 8.04 -1.71
CA ARG A 67 12.15 6.94 -1.19
C ARG A 67 11.37 5.64 -1.02
N LYS A 68 10.18 5.69 -0.41
CA LYS A 68 9.35 4.50 -0.21
C LYS A 68 8.87 3.89 -1.53
N ARG A 69 8.61 4.72 -2.54
CA ARG A 69 8.05 4.33 -3.83
C ARG A 69 9.12 3.79 -4.79
N THR A 70 10.26 4.46 -4.90
CA THR A 70 11.33 4.12 -5.84
C THR A 70 12.43 3.27 -5.23
N GLY A 71 12.57 3.28 -3.90
CA GLY A 71 13.66 2.61 -3.20
C GLY A 71 15.02 3.30 -3.36
N VAL A 72 15.05 4.50 -3.95
CA VAL A 72 16.24 5.37 -4.02
C VAL A 72 16.57 5.88 -2.62
N GLY A 73 17.85 5.90 -2.26
CA GLY A 73 18.29 6.42 -0.96
C GLY A 73 17.89 7.89 -0.78
N LEU A 74 17.61 8.32 0.44
CA LEU A 74 17.35 9.74 0.72
C LEU A 74 18.59 10.57 0.37
N SER A 75 19.79 10.06 0.62
CA SER A 75 21.05 10.70 0.22
C SER A 75 21.18 10.87 -1.29
N ASP A 76 20.82 9.86 -2.07
CA ASP A 76 20.85 9.95 -3.55
C ASP A 76 19.84 10.96 -4.07
N LEU A 77 18.63 11.02 -3.48
CA LEU A 77 17.63 12.03 -3.82
C LEU A 77 18.14 13.45 -3.52
N ILE A 78 18.75 13.66 -2.35
CA ILE A 78 19.29 14.97 -1.97
C ILE A 78 20.48 15.36 -2.86
N GLN A 79 21.34 14.40 -3.20
CA GLN A 79 22.43 14.65 -4.13
C GLN A 79 21.90 15.05 -5.51
N ALA A 80 20.86 14.37 -6.00
CA ALA A 80 20.23 14.71 -7.26
C ALA A 80 19.52 16.08 -7.24
N VAL A 81 18.99 16.52 -6.09
CA VAL A 81 18.52 17.90 -5.91
C VAL A 81 19.70 18.88 -6.06
N ARG A 82 20.82 18.61 -5.38
CA ARG A 82 22.02 19.47 -5.42
C ARG A 82 22.63 19.55 -6.81
N GLU A 83 22.54 18.49 -7.58
CA GLU A 83 23.00 18.40 -8.98
C GLU A 83 21.96 18.90 -9.99
N GLU A 84 20.86 19.51 -9.51
CA GLU A 84 19.74 20.04 -10.30
C GLU A 84 19.10 19.01 -11.25
N GLN A 85 19.30 17.70 -10.98
CA GLN A 85 18.74 16.61 -11.77
C GLN A 85 17.24 16.41 -11.50
N ILE A 86 16.78 16.81 -10.31
CA ILE A 86 15.38 16.78 -9.93
C ILE A 86 14.94 18.13 -9.36
N SER A 87 13.75 18.53 -9.75
CA SER A 87 13.11 19.77 -9.33
C SER A 87 12.53 19.60 -7.92
N VAL A 88 12.81 20.59 -7.09
CA VAL A 88 12.24 20.71 -5.75
C VAL A 88 11.10 21.70 -5.77
N GLY A 89 10.05 21.38 -5.02
CA GLY A 89 8.94 22.27 -4.77
C GLY A 89 8.73 22.46 -3.28
N GLN A 90 8.11 23.58 -2.92
CA GLN A 90 7.57 23.82 -1.59
C GLN A 90 6.05 23.76 -1.67
N ARG A 91 5.45 22.78 -0.98
CA ARG A 91 3.99 22.67 -0.90
C ARG A 91 3.42 23.85 -0.11
N MET A 92 2.49 24.57 -0.73
CA MET A 92 1.69 25.62 -0.09
C MET A 92 1.04 25.03 1.17
N GLY A 93 1.12 25.70 2.32
CA GLY A 93 0.60 25.19 3.60
C GLY A 93 1.56 24.31 4.42
N GLY A 94 2.64 23.80 3.82
CA GLY A 94 3.72 23.09 4.52
C GLY A 94 4.91 24.00 4.82
N THR A 95 5.35 24.09 6.08
CA THR A 95 6.57 24.82 6.45
C THR A 95 7.74 23.86 6.75
N GLY A 96 8.95 24.30 6.39
CA GLY A 96 10.18 23.53 6.60
C GLY A 96 10.26 22.23 5.79
N PHE A 97 11.02 21.26 6.31
CA PHE A 97 11.32 19.98 5.64
C PHE A 97 10.07 19.16 5.31
N HIS A 98 8.95 19.35 6.03
CA HIS A 98 7.71 18.66 5.69
C HIS A 98 7.08 19.15 4.38
N GLY A 99 7.27 20.42 4.04
CA GLY A 99 6.76 21.04 2.82
C GLY A 99 7.57 20.72 1.56
N ILE A 100 8.78 20.17 1.72
CA ILE A 100 9.66 19.85 0.59
C ILE A 100 9.09 18.66 -0.19
N VAL A 101 8.81 18.90 -1.46
CA VAL A 101 8.32 17.93 -2.43
C VAL A 101 9.24 17.86 -3.64
N VAL A 102 9.23 16.72 -4.33
CA VAL A 102 10.01 16.47 -5.54
C VAL A 102 9.08 15.95 -6.63
N GLN A 103 9.43 16.19 -7.89
CA GLN A 103 8.61 15.77 -9.02
C GLN A 103 8.73 14.26 -9.26
N ASN A 104 7.58 13.57 -9.29
CA ASN A 104 7.53 12.11 -9.37
C ASN A 104 8.24 11.54 -10.62
N SER A 105 8.08 12.20 -11.77
CA SER A 105 8.60 11.75 -13.05
C SER A 105 10.13 11.79 -13.11
N GLN A 106 10.76 12.79 -12.50
CA GLN A 106 12.23 12.90 -12.53
C GLN A 106 12.87 11.97 -11.50
N VAL A 107 12.22 11.76 -10.35
CA VAL A 107 12.66 10.75 -9.38
C VAL A 107 12.55 9.33 -9.96
N ASP A 108 11.59 9.08 -10.84
CA ASP A 108 11.49 7.82 -11.59
C ASP A 108 12.67 7.59 -12.54
N LEU A 109 13.32 8.65 -13.02
CA LEU A 109 14.52 8.57 -13.87
C LEU A 109 15.80 8.30 -13.06
N LEU A 110 15.85 8.77 -11.80
CA LEU A 110 16.96 8.50 -10.87
C LEU A 110 16.91 7.09 -10.28
N ALA A 111 15.72 6.48 -10.25
CA ALA A 111 15.61 5.10 -9.85
C ALA A 111 16.59 4.30 -10.72
N PRO A 112 17.49 3.50 -10.14
CA PRO A 112 18.29 2.59 -10.97
C PRO A 112 17.31 1.85 -11.87
N LEU A 113 17.71 1.50 -13.10
CA LEU A 113 16.99 0.62 -14.05
C LEU A 113 16.65 -0.77 -13.46
N ARG A 114 16.56 -0.90 -12.14
CA ARG A 114 15.68 -1.83 -11.47
C ARG A 114 14.27 -1.53 -11.96
N PRO A 115 13.54 -2.52 -12.48
CA PRO A 115 12.14 -2.33 -12.78
C PRO A 115 11.50 -1.75 -11.53
N LYS A 116 10.80 -0.62 -11.72
CA LYS A 116 9.78 -0.08 -10.82
C LYS A 116 9.14 -1.28 -10.12
N PRO A 117 8.73 -1.21 -8.85
CA PRO A 117 7.57 -1.99 -8.48
C PRO A 117 6.37 -1.41 -9.29
N SER A 118 6.38 -1.56 -10.62
CA SER A 118 5.23 -2.17 -11.25
C SER A 118 4.94 -3.34 -10.33
N ILE A 119 3.77 -3.31 -9.70
CA ILE A 119 3.06 -4.56 -9.45
C ILE A 119 3.35 -5.35 -10.72
N PRO A 120 4.19 -6.40 -10.70
CA PRO A 120 4.29 -7.20 -11.88
C PRO A 120 2.82 -7.55 -12.12
N ASN A 121 2.28 -7.20 -13.28
CA ASN A 121 1.45 -8.20 -13.93
C ASN A 121 2.40 -9.38 -13.94
N GLU A 122 2.32 -10.18 -12.87
CA GLU A 122 3.05 -11.40 -12.74
C GLU A 122 2.79 -12.07 -14.08
N VAL A 123 3.81 -12.74 -14.61
CA VAL A 123 3.51 -13.74 -15.61
C VAL A 123 2.64 -14.75 -14.88
N LEU A 124 1.33 -14.49 -14.88
CA LEU A 124 0.29 -15.41 -14.53
C LEU A 124 0.58 -16.55 -15.49
N SER A 125 0.76 -17.75 -14.96
CA SER A 125 0.60 -18.93 -15.80
C SER A 125 -0.74 -18.71 -16.53
N PRO A 126 -0.82 -18.83 -17.86
CA PRO A 126 -2.06 -18.56 -18.58
C PRO A 126 -3.23 -19.30 -17.91
N GLY A 127 -4.16 -18.56 -17.31
CA GLY A 127 -5.31 -19.13 -16.58
C GLY A 127 -5.24 -19.11 -15.04
N GLU A 128 -4.18 -18.61 -14.41
CA GLU A 128 -4.14 -18.34 -12.96
C GLU A 128 -4.45 -16.88 -12.66
N ILE A 129 -5.13 -16.59 -11.55
CA ILE A 129 -5.32 -15.23 -11.02
C ILE A 129 -4.88 -15.14 -9.56
N SER A 130 -4.51 -13.95 -9.11
CA SER A 130 -4.13 -13.77 -7.70
C SER A 130 -5.35 -13.87 -6.78
N ALA A 131 -5.17 -14.41 -5.57
CA ALA A 131 -6.24 -14.48 -4.56
C ALA A 131 -6.82 -13.10 -4.21
N ALA A 132 -6.00 -12.05 -4.25
CA ALA A 132 -6.45 -10.68 -4.03
C ALA A 132 -7.30 -10.15 -5.20
N GLU A 133 -6.96 -10.51 -6.44
CA GLU A 133 -7.73 -10.15 -7.63
C GLU A 133 -9.08 -10.87 -7.64
N PHE A 134 -9.08 -12.19 -7.41
CA PHE A 134 -10.32 -12.96 -7.27
C PHE A 134 -11.20 -12.44 -6.12
N GLY A 135 -10.61 -12.13 -4.96
CA GLY A 135 -11.36 -11.52 -3.85
C GLY A 135 -12.12 -10.25 -4.28
N ARG A 136 -11.56 -9.45 -5.21
CA ARG A 136 -12.24 -8.24 -5.72
C ARG A 136 -13.41 -8.58 -6.65
N THR A 137 -13.30 -9.63 -7.46
CA THR A 137 -14.38 -10.05 -8.39
C THR A 137 -15.59 -10.54 -7.60
N VAL A 138 -15.38 -11.32 -6.54
CA VAL A 138 -16.47 -11.82 -5.68
C VAL A 138 -16.91 -10.82 -4.59
N GLY A 139 -16.41 -9.58 -4.59
CA GLY A 139 -16.83 -8.56 -3.63
C GLY A 139 -16.26 -8.69 -2.21
N LEU A 140 -15.25 -9.53 -2.01
CA LEU A 140 -14.45 -9.64 -0.78
C LEU A 140 -13.24 -8.70 -0.83
N ARG A 141 -13.52 -7.40 -0.99
CA ARG A 141 -12.52 -6.35 -1.22
C ARG A 141 -11.76 -5.94 0.05
N ASP A 142 -12.30 -6.25 1.22
CA ASP A 142 -11.88 -5.71 2.50
C ASP A 142 -10.81 -6.59 3.21
N HIS A 143 -9.83 -5.93 3.84
CA HIS A 143 -8.94 -6.46 4.89
C HIS A 143 -8.22 -7.80 4.63
N GLY A 144 -8.17 -8.28 3.39
CA GLY A 144 -7.60 -9.59 3.08
C GLY A 144 -8.50 -10.75 3.50
N ASN A 145 -9.81 -10.52 3.60
CA ASN A 145 -10.82 -11.52 3.98
C ASN A 145 -10.75 -12.80 3.14
N PHE A 146 -10.58 -12.66 1.82
CA PHE A 146 -10.40 -13.82 0.95
C PHE A 146 -9.08 -14.57 1.23
N ILE A 147 -7.99 -13.83 1.51
CA ILE A 147 -6.72 -14.44 1.91
C ILE A 147 -6.85 -15.15 3.26
N ALA A 148 -7.68 -14.64 4.18
CA ALA A 148 -7.97 -15.28 5.44
C ALA A 148 -8.74 -16.61 5.25
N LEU A 149 -9.71 -16.67 4.32
CA LEU A 149 -10.39 -17.93 3.95
C LEU A 149 -9.41 -18.98 3.45
N VAL A 150 -8.50 -18.58 2.56
CA VAL A 150 -7.47 -19.46 2.01
C VAL A 150 -6.53 -19.96 3.12
N LYS A 151 -6.05 -19.06 3.99
CA LYS A 151 -5.19 -19.42 5.13
C LYS A 151 -5.87 -20.34 6.13
N ALA A 152 -7.18 -20.19 6.32
CA ALA A 152 -8.00 -21.05 7.15
C ALA A 152 -8.33 -22.41 6.49
N GLY A 153 -7.80 -22.67 5.28
CA GLY A 153 -8.03 -23.92 4.55
C GLY A 153 -9.45 -24.09 4.02
N GLN A 154 -10.25 -23.02 3.99
CA GLN A 154 -11.65 -23.09 3.54
C GLN A 154 -11.78 -23.13 2.03
N THR A 155 -10.79 -22.58 1.34
CA THR A 155 -10.69 -22.54 -0.13
C THR A 155 -9.27 -22.97 -0.54
N PRO A 156 -9.12 -23.90 -1.49
CA PRO A 156 -7.81 -24.27 -2.01
C PRO A 156 -7.17 -23.11 -2.77
N ALA A 157 -5.85 -23.00 -2.68
CA ALA A 157 -5.05 -22.05 -3.45
C ALA A 157 -3.59 -22.51 -3.50
N LEU A 158 -2.90 -22.18 -4.58
CA LEU A 158 -1.47 -22.41 -4.76
C LEU A 158 -0.66 -21.34 -4.01
N GLN A 159 0.27 -21.77 -3.16
CA GLN A 159 1.21 -20.87 -2.50
C GLN A 159 2.40 -20.58 -3.42
N HIS A 160 2.65 -19.31 -3.69
CA HIS A 160 3.78 -18.85 -4.46
C HIS A 160 4.64 -17.90 -3.62
N MET A 161 5.91 -18.24 -3.42
CA MET A 161 6.84 -17.39 -2.71
C MET A 161 7.50 -16.41 -3.68
N HIS A 162 7.30 -15.12 -3.46
CA HIS A 162 7.93 -14.10 -4.30
C HIS A 162 9.46 -14.19 -4.15
N PRO A 163 10.23 -14.42 -5.23
CA PRO A 163 11.67 -14.72 -5.15
C PRO A 163 12.48 -13.59 -4.50
N ARG A 164 12.15 -12.33 -4.84
CA ARG A 164 12.80 -11.11 -4.32
C ARG A 164 12.31 -10.65 -2.94
N THR A 165 11.00 -10.58 -2.71
CA THR A 165 10.44 -10.03 -1.46
C THR A 165 10.26 -11.08 -0.36
N LYS A 166 10.42 -12.37 -0.70
CA LYS A 166 10.18 -13.54 0.16
C LYS A 166 8.76 -13.59 0.77
N ARG A 167 7.84 -12.79 0.25
CA ARG A 167 6.44 -12.79 0.68
C ARG A 167 5.70 -13.94 0.02
N VAL A 168 4.90 -14.65 0.81
CA VAL A 168 3.96 -15.67 0.30
C VAL A 168 2.77 -14.97 -0.33
N GLN A 169 2.47 -15.31 -1.56
CA GLN A 169 1.26 -14.93 -2.29
C GLN A 169 0.45 -16.19 -2.59
N TYR A 170 -0.87 -16.02 -2.68
CA TYR A 170 -1.79 -17.10 -3.01
C TYR A 170 -2.34 -16.89 -4.42
N ARG A 171 -2.32 -17.94 -5.23
CA ARG A 171 -2.84 -17.98 -6.60
C ARG A 171 -3.95 -19.01 -6.71
N LEU A 172 -4.90 -18.74 -7.59
CA LEU A 172 -6.04 -19.60 -7.85
C LEU A 172 -6.02 -20.03 -9.30
N SER A 173 -6.12 -21.32 -9.52
CA SER A 173 -6.48 -21.92 -10.80
C SER A 173 -8.00 -21.84 -11.04
N ALA A 174 -8.44 -22.14 -12.26
CA ALA A 174 -9.87 -22.28 -12.57
C ALA A 174 -10.57 -23.35 -11.71
N GLU A 175 -9.84 -24.40 -11.31
CA GLU A 175 -10.36 -25.45 -10.43
C GLU A 175 -10.55 -24.96 -9.00
N ASP A 176 -9.61 -24.15 -8.49
CA ASP A 176 -9.72 -23.53 -7.17
C ASP A 176 -10.90 -22.56 -7.10
N ILE A 177 -11.08 -21.75 -8.15
CA ILE A 177 -12.22 -20.83 -8.29
C ILE A 177 -13.54 -21.62 -8.33
N SER A 178 -13.60 -22.70 -9.09
CA SER A 178 -14.77 -23.57 -9.16
C SER A 178 -15.08 -24.20 -7.81
N SER A 179 -14.05 -24.60 -7.06
CA SER A 179 -14.19 -25.16 -5.71
C SER A 179 -14.73 -24.13 -4.72
N PHE A 180 -14.26 -22.88 -4.80
CA PHE A 180 -14.83 -21.76 -4.04
C PHE A 180 -16.31 -21.61 -4.35
N HIS A 181 -16.67 -21.48 -5.63
CA HIS A 181 -18.06 -21.28 -6.02
C HIS A 181 -18.93 -22.49 -5.68
N ARG A 182 -18.46 -23.74 -5.70
CA ARG A 182 -19.30 -24.88 -5.28
C ARG A 182 -19.78 -24.75 -3.83
N ARG A 183 -18.93 -24.23 -2.94
CA ARG A 183 -19.19 -24.21 -1.49
C ARG A 183 -19.71 -22.86 -1.00
N PHE A 184 -19.24 -21.78 -1.58
CA PHE A 184 -19.50 -20.43 -1.11
C PHE A 184 -20.12 -19.54 -2.17
N VAL A 185 -20.89 -18.57 -1.69
CA VAL A 185 -21.41 -17.45 -2.48
C VAL A 185 -21.23 -16.15 -1.72
N THR A 186 -21.13 -15.06 -2.46
CA THR A 186 -21.18 -13.70 -1.92
C THR A 186 -22.40 -12.99 -2.49
N LEU A 187 -22.73 -11.81 -1.94
CA LEU A 187 -23.78 -10.98 -2.53
C LEU A 187 -23.47 -10.62 -3.99
N THR A 188 -22.21 -10.37 -4.35
CA THR A 188 -21.84 -10.06 -5.73
C THR A 188 -22.13 -11.23 -6.66
N THR A 189 -21.71 -12.44 -6.27
CA THR A 189 -21.98 -13.66 -7.04
C THR A 189 -23.49 -13.93 -7.16
N LEU A 190 -24.27 -13.71 -6.09
CA LEU A 190 -25.72 -13.88 -6.14
C LEU A 190 -26.40 -12.86 -7.06
N ILE A 191 -25.93 -11.60 -7.08
CA ILE A 191 -26.44 -10.57 -8.01
C ILE A 191 -26.17 -11.00 -9.46
N GLU A 192 -24.96 -11.48 -9.74
CA GLU A 192 -24.58 -11.96 -11.08
C GLU A 192 -25.41 -13.18 -11.52
N GLU A 193 -25.70 -14.11 -10.60
CA GLU A 193 -26.42 -15.34 -10.90
C GLU A 193 -27.93 -15.16 -11.02
N THR A 194 -28.55 -14.29 -10.20
CA THR A 194 -30.03 -14.15 -10.16
C THR A 194 -30.55 -12.87 -10.78
N GLY A 195 -29.68 -11.87 -11.00
CA GLY A 195 -30.08 -10.53 -11.44
C GLY A 195 -30.83 -9.71 -10.37
N TYR A 196 -31.03 -10.24 -9.17
CA TYR A 196 -31.73 -9.52 -8.11
C TYR A 196 -30.90 -8.38 -7.53
N HIS A 197 -31.59 -7.29 -7.18
CA HIS A 197 -30.95 -6.16 -6.53
C HIS A 197 -30.39 -6.55 -5.14
N ARG A 198 -29.26 -5.96 -4.76
CA ARG A 198 -28.53 -6.25 -3.51
C ARG A 198 -29.41 -6.23 -2.26
N ASN A 199 -30.33 -5.28 -2.16
CA ASN A 199 -31.20 -5.16 -0.98
C ASN A 199 -32.23 -6.29 -0.93
N THR A 200 -32.76 -6.72 -2.07
CA THR A 200 -33.68 -7.86 -2.16
C THR A 200 -33.00 -9.13 -1.67
N LEU A 201 -31.78 -9.39 -2.13
CA LEU A 201 -30.99 -10.54 -1.69
C LEU A 201 -30.71 -10.51 -0.18
N LYS A 202 -30.36 -9.34 0.38
CA LYS A 202 -30.19 -9.20 1.83
C LYS A 202 -31.46 -9.53 2.61
N THR A 203 -32.61 -9.05 2.15
CA THR A 203 -33.90 -9.33 2.79
C THR A 203 -34.25 -10.81 2.73
N LEU A 204 -34.06 -11.47 1.58
CA LEU A 204 -34.32 -12.90 1.41
C LEU A 204 -33.41 -13.76 2.30
N LEU A 205 -32.11 -13.48 2.32
CA LEU A 205 -31.16 -14.18 3.19
C LEU A 205 -31.50 -13.97 4.67
N ALA A 206 -31.87 -12.75 5.07
CA ALA A 206 -32.27 -12.45 6.45
C ALA A 206 -33.58 -13.15 6.84
N ALA A 207 -34.59 -13.17 5.96
CA ALA A 207 -35.85 -13.85 6.19
C ALA A 207 -35.67 -15.36 6.37
N ALA A 208 -34.76 -15.95 5.60
CA ALA A 208 -34.37 -17.36 5.72
C ALA A 208 -33.36 -17.64 6.85
N ARG A 209 -32.95 -16.62 7.61
CA ARG A 209 -31.97 -16.69 8.72
C ARG A 209 -30.61 -17.27 8.28
N VAL A 210 -30.20 -17.02 7.04
CA VAL A 210 -28.88 -17.43 6.54
C VAL A 210 -27.83 -16.50 7.13
N ASN A 211 -26.93 -17.08 7.92
CA ASN A 211 -25.85 -16.34 8.54
C ASN A 211 -24.62 -16.29 7.63
N ARG A 212 -23.77 -15.30 7.86
CA ARG A 212 -22.44 -15.28 7.25
C ARG A 212 -21.65 -16.49 7.72
N PHE A 213 -20.78 -16.97 6.85
CA PHE A 213 -19.90 -18.08 7.19
C PHE A 213 -18.82 -17.60 8.16
N SER A 214 -18.96 -18.02 9.41
CA SER A 214 -18.02 -17.71 10.50
C SER A 214 -17.70 -18.95 11.36
N PRO A 215 -16.96 -19.93 10.83
CA PRO A 215 -16.52 -21.08 11.62
C PRO A 215 -15.69 -20.60 12.81
N ASP A 216 -15.95 -21.18 13.99
CA ASP A 216 -15.28 -20.86 15.25
C ASP A 216 -15.26 -19.35 15.57
N GLY A 217 -16.30 -18.62 15.17
CA GLY A 217 -16.44 -17.19 15.41
C GLY A 217 -15.56 -16.28 14.53
N HIS A 218 -14.83 -16.83 13.56
CA HIS A 218 -13.98 -16.05 12.67
C HIS A 218 -14.79 -15.51 11.49
N ASP A 219 -15.05 -14.20 11.46
CA ASP A 219 -15.74 -13.55 10.34
C ASP A 219 -14.80 -13.34 9.14
N PHE A 220 -15.13 -13.94 8.00
CA PHE A 220 -14.42 -13.78 6.73
C PHE A 220 -15.10 -12.76 5.80
N GLY A 221 -15.99 -11.93 6.33
CA GLY A 221 -16.75 -10.94 5.58
C GLY A 221 -18.06 -11.50 5.00
N PRO A 222 -18.63 -10.84 3.99
CA PRO A 222 -19.95 -11.18 3.44
C PRO A 222 -19.91 -12.41 2.50
N VAL A 223 -19.43 -13.53 3.02
CA VAL A 223 -19.39 -14.85 2.39
C VAL A 223 -20.38 -15.77 3.10
N TYR A 224 -21.13 -16.55 2.33
CA TYR A 224 -22.22 -17.41 2.81
C TYR A 224 -22.07 -18.80 2.23
N LEU A 225 -22.61 -19.80 2.92
CA LEU A 225 -22.70 -21.16 2.37
C LEU A 225 -23.69 -21.17 1.22
N ARG A 226 -23.27 -21.77 0.10
CA ARG A 226 -24.06 -21.79 -1.13
C ARG A 226 -25.36 -22.55 -0.95
N GLU A 227 -25.32 -23.71 -0.31
CA GLU A 227 -26.50 -24.55 -0.11
C GLU A 227 -27.61 -23.81 0.64
N GLU A 228 -27.27 -23.12 1.73
CA GLU A 228 -28.21 -22.32 2.52
C GLU A 228 -28.72 -21.11 1.74
N SER A 229 -27.83 -20.39 1.05
CA SER A 229 -28.18 -19.19 0.31
C SER A 229 -29.07 -19.48 -0.89
N VAL A 230 -28.76 -20.53 -1.67
CA VAL A 230 -29.58 -20.93 -2.82
C VAL A 230 -30.94 -21.44 -2.36
N LYS A 231 -31.01 -22.17 -1.24
CA LYS A 231 -32.28 -22.61 -0.67
C LYS A 231 -33.15 -21.44 -0.21
N ALA A 232 -32.54 -20.36 0.29
CA ALA A 232 -33.24 -19.15 0.70
C ALA A 232 -33.79 -18.31 -0.47
N LEU A 233 -33.32 -18.55 -1.69
CA LEU A 233 -33.72 -17.81 -2.90
C LEU A 233 -34.73 -18.58 -3.77
N LYS A 234 -35.10 -19.79 -3.38
CA LYS A 234 -36.17 -20.60 -3.99
C LYS A 234 -37.47 -20.40 -3.23
#